data_AF-A0A7C9TLA0-F1
#
_entry.id   AF-A0A7C9TLA0-F1
#
_cell.length_a   1.000
_cell.length_b   1.000
_cell.length_c   1.000
_cell.angle_alpha   90.00
_cell.angle_beta   90.00
_cell.angle_gamma   90.00
#
_symmetry.space_group_name_H-M   'P 1'
#
loop_
_entity.id
_entity.type
_entity.pdbx_description
1 polymer ?
#
loop_
_entity_poly.entity_id
_entity_poly.type
_entity_poly.pdbx_seq_one_letter_code
_entity_poly.pdbx_strand_id
1 'polypeptide(L)' 'MACPKQVTPQVPEQAIEDGTSGTVKAELHIQGGKVTRVNILSGPRIFHAAVRAAVGRYGCAANDQEMVAVQDFTFKVD' A
#
# COMPACT_ATOMS: atom_id res chain seq x y z
N MET A 1 -3.43 -8.81 -13.50
CA MET A 1 -3.74 -8.55 -12.08
C MET A 1 -2.63 -9.22 -11.26
N ALA A 2 -1.65 -8.48 -10.74
CA ALA A 2 -0.41 -9.04 -10.20
C ALA A 2 -0.56 -9.64 -8.79
N CYS A 3 -1.51 -9.14 -8.00
CA CYS A 3 -1.77 -9.65 -6.65
C CYS A 3 -3.26 -9.93 -6.44
N PRO A 4 -3.72 -11.19 -6.47
CA PRO A 4 -5.13 -11.52 -6.27
C PRO A 4 -5.61 -11.31 -4.84
N LYS A 5 -4.71 -11.31 -3.85
CA LYS A 5 -5.01 -10.97 -2.45
C LYS A 5 -4.45 -9.58 -2.14
N GLN A 6 -5.29 -8.56 -2.27
CA GLN A 6 -4.99 -7.21 -1.80
C GLN A 6 -5.75 -6.96 -0.49
N VAL A 7 -5.07 -6.32 0.46
CA VAL A 7 -5.65 -5.87 1.72
C VAL A 7 -5.77 -4.35 1.66
N THR A 8 -6.96 -3.80 1.82
CA THR A 8 -7.12 -2.35 1.86
C THR A 8 -6.46 -1.79 3.12
N PRO A 9 -5.60 -0.76 3.02
CA PRO A 9 -5.07 -0.07 4.19
C PRO A 9 -6.20 0.54 5.02
N GLN A 10 -6.13 0.38 6.34
CA GLN A 10 -7.08 1.03 7.24
C GLN A 10 -6.75 2.52 7.38
N VAL A 11 -7.79 3.35 7.49
CA VAL A 11 -7.63 4.78 7.79
C VAL A 11 -7.21 4.90 9.26
N PRO A 12 -6.08 5.56 9.58
CA PRO A 12 -5.70 5.82 10.97
C PRO A 12 -6.76 6.66 11.69
N GLU A 13 -7.06 6.34 12.95
CA GLU A 13 -8.03 7.11 13.77
C GLU A 13 -7.70 8.60 13.81
N GLN A 14 -6.43 8.94 14.00
CA GLN A 14 -5.96 10.33 13.99
C GLN A 14 -6.26 11.05 12.67
N ALA A 15 -6.25 10.35 11.52
CA ALA A 15 -6.60 10.96 10.24
C ALA A 15 -8.12 11.26 10.15
N ILE A 16 -8.93 10.48 10.86
CA ILE A 16 -10.38 10.68 10.95
C ILE A 16 -10.67 11.92 11.81
N GLU A 17 -10.05 12.00 12.99
CA GLU A 17 -10.20 13.13 13.92
C GLU A 17 -9.75 14.45 13.29
N ASP A 18 -8.62 14.44 12.58
CA ASP A 18 -8.05 15.62 11.94
C ASP A 18 -8.68 15.93 10.55
N GLY A 19 -9.65 15.13 10.09
CA GLY A 19 -10.28 15.28 8.76
C GLY A 19 -9.29 15.15 7.59
N THR A 20 -8.18 14.46 7.79
CA THR A 20 -7.11 14.35 6.81
C THR A 20 -7.46 13.33 5.74
N SER A 21 -7.60 13.78 4.49
CA SER A 21 -7.75 12.91 3.31
C SER A 21 -6.53 13.02 2.39
N GLY A 22 -6.33 12.06 1.50
CA GLY A 22 -5.28 12.17 0.50
C GLY A 22 -4.94 10.86 -0.22
N THR A 23 -4.07 10.96 -1.21
CA THR A 23 -3.59 9.80 -1.97
C THR A 23 -2.12 9.54 -1.65
N VAL A 24 -1.80 8.30 -1.30
CA VAL A 24 -0.43 7.80 -1.15
C VAL A 24 -0.06 7.01 -2.39
N LYS A 25 1.01 7.41 -3.10
CA LYS A 25 1.59 6.62 -4.18
C LYS A 25 2.74 5.80 -3.63
N ALA A 26 2.66 4.48 -3.80
CA ALA A 26 3.70 3.56 -3.36
C ALA A 26 4.16 2.64 -4.49
N GLU A 27 5.46 2.40 -4.53
CA GLU A 27 6.14 1.41 -5.34
C GLU A 27 6.36 0.15 -4.50
N LEU A 28 5.86 -0.99 -4.99
CA LEU A 28 5.89 -2.30 -4.37
C LEU A 28 6.85 -3.19 -5.15
N HIS A 29 7.86 -3.69 -4.46
CA HIS A 29 8.79 -4.67 -5.01
C HIS A 29 8.30 -6.05 -4.59
N ILE A 30 8.00 -6.88 -5.57
CA ILE A 30 7.38 -8.19 -5.41
C ILE A 30 8.38 -9.24 -5.89
N GLN A 31 8.65 -10.24 -5.06
CA GLN A 31 9.53 -11.35 -5.38
C GLN A 31 8.94 -12.63 -4.80
N GLY A 32 8.88 -13.70 -5.61
CA GLY A 32 8.36 -15.00 -5.14
C GLY A 32 6.92 -14.93 -4.61
N GLY A 33 6.08 -14.06 -5.20
CA GLY A 33 4.68 -13.90 -4.80
C GLY A 33 4.45 -13.11 -3.51
N LYS A 34 5.48 -12.45 -2.96
CA LYS A 34 5.37 -11.59 -1.76
C LYS A 34 5.96 -10.21 -2.01
N VAL A 35 5.41 -9.20 -1.33
CA VAL A 35 6.02 -7.86 -1.31
C VAL A 35 7.23 -7.89 -0.40
N THR A 36 8.42 -7.67 -0.95
CA THR A 36 9.70 -7.66 -0.21
C THR A 36 10.09 -6.25 0.22
N ARG A 37 9.69 -5.23 -0.56
CA ARG A 37 9.98 -3.83 -0.25
C ARG A 37 8.85 -2.92 -0.69
N VAL A 38 8.68 -1.85 0.07
CA VAL A 38 7.68 -0.80 -0.18
C VAL A 38 8.40 0.54 -0.14
N ASN A 39 8.38 1.26 -1.24
CA ASN A 39 8.92 2.60 -1.35
C ASN A 39 7.77 3.59 -1.56
N ILE A 40 7.61 4.55 -0.66
CA ILE A 40 6.53 5.55 -0.78
C ILE A 40 7.07 6.71 -1.60
N LEU A 41 6.45 6.97 -2.74
CA LEU A 41 6.86 8.01 -3.67
C LEU A 41 6.28 9.37 -3.26
N SER A 42 5.03 9.40 -2.80
CA SER A 42 4.35 10.63 -2.36
C SER A 42 3.14 10.36 -1.47
N GLY A 43 2.63 11.41 -0.83
CA GLY A 43 1.37 11.41 -0.07
C GLY A 43 1.56 11.65 1.44
N PRO A 44 0.45 11.82 2.20
CA PRO A 44 0.48 12.19 3.60
C PRO A 44 1.15 11.14 4.49
N ARG A 45 2.07 11.57 5.37
CA ARG A 45 2.87 10.66 6.22
C ARG A 45 2.05 9.83 7.19
N ILE A 46 0.90 10.35 7.64
CA ILE A 46 -0.02 9.65 8.55
C ILE A 46 -0.50 8.29 7.98
N PHE A 47 -0.62 8.19 6.65
CA PHE A 47 -1.05 6.97 5.97
C PHE A 47 0.09 6.00 5.62
N HIS A 48 1.35 6.41 5.76
CA HIS A 48 2.50 5.60 5.33
C HIS A 48 2.59 4.26 6.06
N ALA A 49 2.35 4.26 7.37
CA ALA A 49 2.37 3.06 8.19
C ALA A 49 1.23 2.10 7.80
N ALA A 50 0.02 2.63 7.59
CA ALA A 50 -1.14 1.85 7.17
C ALA A 50 -0.92 1.18 5.81
N VAL A 51 -0.38 1.92 4.83
CA VAL A 51 -0.04 1.37 3.51
C VAL A 51 0.97 0.24 3.65
N ARG A 52 2.08 0.44 4.38
CA ARG A 52 3.12 -0.58 4.59
C ARG A 52 2.57 -1.86 5.25
N ALA A 53 1.74 -1.70 6.28
CA ALA A 53 1.12 -2.82 6.98
C ALA A 53 0.17 -3.63 6.07
N ALA A 54 -0.58 -2.95 5.20
CA ALA A 54 -1.51 -3.57 4.29
C ALA A 54 -0.80 -4.33 3.16
N VAL A 55 0.16 -3.69 2.49
CA VAL A 55 0.90 -4.31 1.37
C VAL A 55 1.80 -5.45 1.83
N GLY A 56 2.30 -5.43 3.07
CA GLY A 56 3.00 -6.57 3.66
C GLY A 56 2.14 -7.83 3.78
N ARG A 57 0.81 -7.69 3.71
CA ARG A 57 -0.16 -8.80 3.72
C ARG A 57 -0.64 -9.19 2.33
N TYR A 58 -0.10 -8.58 1.28
CA TYR A 58 -0.49 -8.92 -0.10
C TYR A 58 0.01 -10.31 -0.46
N GLY A 59 -0.86 -11.06 -1.12
CA GLY A 59 -0.49 -12.30 -1.80
C GLY A 59 -0.45 -12.04 -3.30
N CYS A 60 0.74 -12.14 -3.88
CA CYS A 60 0.96 -11.96 -5.31
C CYS A 60 1.13 -13.30 -6.03
N ALA A 61 0.83 -13.34 -7.32
CA ALA A 61 1.09 -14.54 -8.10
C ALA A 61 2.60 -14.83 -8.07
N ALA A 62 2.98 -16.04 -7.65
CA ALA A 62 4.38 -16.39 -7.55
C ALA A 62 4.95 -16.60 -8.95
N ASN A 63 5.91 -15.76 -9.31
CA ASN A 63 6.85 -15.97 -10.40
C ASN A 63 8.27 -15.77 -9.86
N ASP A 64 9.25 -16.45 -10.46
CA ASP A 64 10.68 -16.30 -10.09
C ASP A 64 11.28 -14.96 -10.54
N GLN A 65 10.47 -14.07 -11.10
CA GLN A 65 10.88 -12.76 -11.58
C GLN A 65 10.61 -11.70 -10.52
N GLU A 66 11.58 -10.83 -10.29
CA GLU A 66 11.35 -9.60 -9.55
C GLU A 66 10.39 -8.71 -10.34
N MET A 67 9.35 -8.23 -9.68
CA MET A 67 8.35 -7.34 -10.26
C MET A 67 8.25 -6.08 -9.44
N VAL A 68 8.22 -4.93 -10.12
CA VAL A 68 7.93 -3.64 -9.49
C VAL A 68 6.54 -3.18 -9.94
N ALA A 69 5.69 -2.84 -8.98
CA ALA A 69 4.34 -2.34 -9.21
C ALA A 69 4.15 -0.99 -8.51
N VAL A 70 3.58 -0.01 -9.20
CA VAL A 70 3.19 1.26 -8.58
C VAL A 70 1.69 1.24 -8.33
N GLN A 71 1.28 1.57 -7.11
CA GLN A 71 -0.12 1.61 -6.70
C GLN A 71 -0.44 2.90 -5.93
N ASP A 72 -1.60 3.47 -6.26
CA ASP A 72 -2.14 4.63 -5.58
C ASP A 72 -3.20 4.19 -4.56
N PHE A 73 -3.09 4.73 -3.35
CA PHE A 73 -3.98 4.45 -2.23
C PHE A 73 -4.69 5.74 -1.83
N THR A 74 -5.97 5.85 -2.16
CA THR A 74 -6.79 7.01 -1.82
C THR A 74 -7.51 6.78 -0.50
N PHE A 75 -7.25 7.67 0.46
CA PHE A 75 -7.89 7.75 1.75
C PHE A 75 -8.88 8.91 1.74
N LYS A 76 -10.13 8.62 2.13
CA LYS A 76 -11.19 9.61 2.29
C LYS A 76 -11.75 9.46 3.69
N VAL A 77 -11.93 10.59 4.35
CA VAL A 77 -12.73 10.72 5.58
C VAL A 77 -14.05 11.33 5.13
N ASP A 78 -15.17 10.66 5.40
CA ASP A 78 -16.54 11.14 5.14
C ASP A 78 -17.09 11.84 6.38
#